data_AF-A0A934EWM9-F1
#
_entry.id   AF-A0A934EWM9-F1
#
_cell.length_a   1.000
_cell.length_b   1.000
_cell.length_c   1.000
_cell.angle_alpha   90.00
_cell.angle_beta   90.00
_cell.angle_gamma   90.00
#
_symmetry.space_group_name_H-M   'P 1'
#
loop_
_entity.id
_entity.type
_entity.pdbx_description
1 polymer ?
#
loop_
_entity_poly.entity_id
_entity_poly.type
_entity_poly.pdbx_seq_one_letter_code
_entity_poly.pdbx_strand_id
1 'polypeptide(L)'
;MAIEESLQRGIGLAGQGKLHQALSIFEDILKDCPDEPRVLFNAAVINNRLGYRDRALGLLQRSIDADSSFANPYYYLGQLYLQNGCYQEAYDAFRNTIARDVEFASAYEGARSAASAIGLSVIADESDVIFYTGGYPFHGGTMEEKGLGGSESALIYIARALAAKGIKVRVFCNCEKPGTYDGVRYDDLVDFHIYRNLYKLPVLISSRSLRPFKVDLQAQLRILWIHDDINVPFLEGERPSRLPIDRIYAISYWQRDVWSRHFSIPAERFFLTRNGVDLKLFRP
;
A
#
# COMPACT_ATOMS: atom_id res chain seq x y z
N MET A 1 -3.94 -5.26 33.32
CA MET A 1 -2.92 -6.16 33.92
C MET A 1 -3.35 -7.63 33.86
N ALA A 2 -4.54 -8.01 34.36
CA ALA A 2 -4.96 -9.42 34.39
C ALA A 2 -5.11 -10.09 33.00
N ILE A 3 -5.62 -9.37 31.99
CA ILE A 3 -5.79 -9.91 30.63
C ILE A 3 -4.43 -10.18 29.98
N GLU A 4 -3.47 -9.26 30.12
CA GLU A 4 -2.16 -9.40 29.50
C GLU A 4 -1.41 -10.61 30.06
N GLU A 5 -1.41 -10.80 31.38
CA GLU A 5 -0.80 -11.98 32.01
C GLU A 5 -1.45 -13.29 31.55
N SER A 6 -2.78 -13.31 31.48
CA SER A 6 -3.54 -14.48 31.04
C SER A 6 -3.30 -14.77 29.55
N LEU A 7 -3.26 -13.74 28.71
CA LEU A 7 -2.94 -13.85 27.28
C LEU A 7 -1.54 -14.43 27.09
N GLN A 8 -0.53 -13.88 27.77
CA GLN A 8 0.85 -14.39 27.69
C GLN A 8 0.96 -15.84 28.17
N ARG A 9 0.24 -16.20 29.24
CA ARG A 9 0.16 -17.60 29.70
C ARG A 9 -0.47 -18.52 28.65
N GLY A 10 -1.58 -18.10 28.03
CA GLY A 10 -2.23 -18.84 26.95
C GLY A 10 -1.31 -19.05 25.75
N ILE A 11 -0.59 -18.01 25.33
CA ILE A 11 0.43 -18.08 24.27
C ILE A 11 1.57 -19.04 24.65
N GLY A 12 2.06 -18.98 25.90
CA GLY A 12 3.09 -19.88 26.39
C GLY A 12 2.66 -21.36 26.36
N LEU A 13 1.42 -21.67 26.76
CA LEU A 13 0.86 -23.02 26.68
C LEU A 13 0.71 -23.49 25.22
N ALA A 14 0.28 -22.61 24.33
CA ALA A 14 0.20 -22.89 22.90
C ALA A 14 1.56 -23.23 22.27
N GLY A 15 2.62 -22.52 22.68
CA GLY A 15 4.01 -22.80 22.27
C GLY A 15 4.52 -24.15 22.77
N GLN A 16 4.04 -24.62 23.93
CA GLN A 16 4.32 -25.95 24.48
C GLN A 16 3.45 -27.07 23.85
N GLY A 17 2.56 -26.75 22.91
CA GLY A 17 1.63 -27.72 22.32
C GLY A 17 0.43 -28.08 23.19
N LYS A 18 0.23 -27.40 24.34
CA LYS A 18 -0.91 -27.63 25.25
C LYS A 18 -2.14 -26.87 24.76
N LEU A 19 -2.62 -27.25 23.57
CA LEU A 19 -3.63 -26.50 22.80
C LEU A 19 -4.95 -26.31 23.55
N HIS A 20 -5.50 -27.37 24.14
CA HIS A 20 -6.76 -27.27 24.89
C HIS A 20 -6.66 -26.38 26.13
N GLN A 21 -5.51 -26.40 26.82
CA GLN A 21 -5.30 -25.52 27.98
C GLN A 21 -5.16 -24.06 27.57
N ALA A 22 -4.45 -23.78 26.47
CA ALA A 22 -4.38 -22.44 25.89
C ALA A 22 -5.76 -21.93 25.48
N LEU A 23 -6.56 -22.79 24.81
CA LEU A 23 -7.91 -22.43 24.39
C LEU A 23 -8.83 -22.12 25.59
N SER A 24 -8.75 -22.91 26.66
CA SER A 24 -9.51 -22.62 27.90
C SER A 24 -9.18 -21.24 28.47
N ILE A 25 -7.90 -20.85 28.49
CA ILE A 25 -7.50 -19.52 28.95
C ILE A 25 -8.07 -18.43 28.04
N PHE A 26 -8.01 -18.62 26.72
CA PHE A 26 -8.58 -17.64 25.78
C PHE A 26 -10.09 -17.54 25.91
N GLU A 27 -10.80 -18.66 26.08
CA GLU A 27 -12.25 -18.67 26.32
C GLU A 27 -12.63 -17.96 27.62
N ASP A 28 -11.82 -18.09 28.68
CA ASP A 28 -12.04 -17.35 29.93
C ASP A 28 -11.84 -15.84 29.74
N ILE A 29 -10.80 -15.40 29.02
CA ILE A 29 -10.61 -13.98 28.70
C ILE A 29 -11.78 -13.44 27.87
N LEU A 30 -12.25 -14.21 26.88
CA LEU A 30 -13.35 -13.80 26.00
C LEU A 30 -14.72 -13.74 26.69
N LYS A 31 -14.89 -14.31 27.89
CA LYS A 31 -16.12 -14.11 28.69
C LYS A 31 -16.24 -12.66 29.17
N ASP A 32 -15.11 -12.09 29.61
CA ASP A 32 -15.07 -10.73 30.15
C ASP A 32 -14.79 -9.69 29.05
N CYS A 33 -14.06 -10.07 28.00
CA CYS A 33 -13.66 -9.22 26.89
C CYS A 33 -13.92 -9.92 25.55
N PRO A 34 -15.20 -10.00 25.11
CA PRO A 34 -15.61 -10.83 23.98
C PRO A 34 -14.96 -10.45 22.65
N ASP A 35 -14.57 -9.19 22.50
CA ASP A 35 -14.02 -8.64 21.27
C ASP A 35 -12.56 -8.18 21.42
N GLU A 36 -11.78 -8.81 22.32
CA GLU A 36 -10.33 -8.57 22.38
C GLU A 36 -9.63 -9.20 21.15
N PRO A 37 -9.12 -8.40 20.20
CA PRO A 37 -8.67 -8.89 18.89
C PRO A 37 -7.48 -9.85 19.01
N ARG A 38 -6.53 -9.58 19.91
CA ARG A 38 -5.36 -10.45 20.12
C ARG A 38 -5.77 -11.84 20.63
N VAL A 39 -6.78 -11.91 21.49
CA VAL A 39 -7.26 -13.18 22.05
C VAL A 39 -8.06 -13.94 21.00
N LEU A 40 -8.93 -13.26 20.25
CA LEU A 40 -9.67 -13.86 19.12
C LEU A 40 -8.72 -14.47 18.08
N PHE A 41 -7.68 -13.74 17.69
CA PHE A 41 -6.62 -14.23 16.79
C PHE A 41 -5.92 -15.47 17.34
N ASN A 42 -5.45 -15.42 18.59
CA ASN A 42 -4.75 -16.56 19.19
C ASN A 42 -5.67 -17.78 19.31
N ALA A 43 -6.93 -17.60 19.72
CA ALA A 43 -7.93 -18.66 19.74
C ALA A 43 -8.18 -19.25 18.33
N ALA A 44 -8.20 -18.42 17.29
CA ALA A 44 -8.33 -18.89 15.91
C ALA A 44 -7.16 -19.79 15.49
N VAL A 45 -5.93 -19.38 15.78
CA VAL A 45 -4.72 -20.17 15.49
C VAL A 45 -4.79 -21.53 16.16
N ILE A 46 -5.23 -21.59 17.42
CA ILE A 46 -5.39 -22.85 18.15
C ILE A 46 -6.50 -23.73 17.56
N ASN A 47 -7.66 -23.15 17.23
CA ASN A 47 -8.75 -23.89 16.60
C ASN A 47 -8.32 -24.51 15.27
N ASN A 48 -7.55 -23.79 14.45
CA ASN A 48 -7.01 -24.33 13.20
C ASN A 48 -6.04 -25.49 13.47
N ARG A 49 -5.14 -25.37 14.45
CA ARG A 49 -4.21 -26.46 14.84
C ARG A 49 -4.93 -27.70 15.38
N LEU A 50 -6.13 -27.52 15.94
CA LEU A 50 -7.00 -28.62 16.40
C LEU A 50 -7.89 -29.20 15.29
N GLY A 51 -7.83 -28.67 14.07
CA GLY A 51 -8.65 -29.11 12.94
C GLY A 51 -10.04 -28.45 12.84
N TYR A 52 -10.37 -27.53 13.75
CA TYR A 52 -11.63 -26.79 13.74
C TYR A 52 -11.57 -25.56 12.83
N ARG A 53 -11.46 -25.81 11.53
CA ARG A 53 -11.19 -24.79 10.53
C ARG A 53 -12.25 -23.68 10.45
N ASP A 54 -13.53 -24.04 10.41
CA ASP A 54 -14.61 -23.05 10.28
C ASP A 54 -14.67 -22.12 11.50
N ARG A 55 -14.42 -22.68 12.69
CA ARG A 55 -14.32 -21.89 13.93
C ARG A 55 -13.13 -20.94 13.89
N ALA A 56 -11.99 -21.37 13.32
CA ALA A 56 -10.83 -20.50 13.15
C ALA A 56 -11.13 -19.33 12.21
N LEU A 57 -11.76 -19.58 11.06
CA LEU A 57 -12.15 -18.52 10.11
C LEU A 57 -13.12 -17.52 10.75
N GLY A 58 -14.13 -18.00 11.48
CA GLY A 58 -15.06 -17.13 12.21
C GLY A 58 -14.37 -16.27 13.28
N LEU A 59 -13.40 -16.83 14.01
CA LEU A 59 -12.63 -16.07 15.01
C LEU A 59 -11.68 -15.05 14.39
N LEU A 60 -11.07 -15.35 13.23
CA LEU A 60 -10.25 -14.39 12.48
C LEU A 60 -11.11 -13.21 12.00
N GLN A 61 -12.29 -13.48 11.45
CA GLN A 61 -13.21 -12.43 11.02
C GLN A 61 -13.63 -11.55 12.21
N ARG A 62 -14.01 -12.15 13.34
CA ARG A 62 -14.31 -11.37 14.55
C ARG A 62 -13.12 -10.55 15.04
N SER A 63 -11.90 -11.06 14.95
CA SER A 63 -10.70 -10.31 15.29
C SER A 63 -10.50 -9.09 14.38
N ILE A 64 -10.81 -9.23 13.10
CA ILE A 64 -10.76 -8.15 12.10
C ILE A 64 -11.84 -7.10 12.39
N ASP A 65 -13.06 -7.55 12.72
CA ASP A 65 -14.18 -6.66 13.01
C ASP A 65 -13.93 -5.87 14.31
N ALA A 66 -13.28 -6.49 15.29
CA ALA A 66 -12.89 -5.87 16.56
C ALA A 66 -11.78 -4.82 16.39
N ASP A 67 -10.75 -5.12 15.59
CA ASP A 67 -9.68 -4.18 15.27
C ASP A 67 -9.19 -4.38 13.83
N SER A 68 -9.73 -3.54 12.94
CA SER A 68 -9.35 -3.54 11.53
C SER A 68 -7.92 -3.09 11.27
N SER A 69 -7.20 -2.54 12.26
CA SER A 69 -5.79 -2.19 12.12
C SER A 69 -4.85 -3.35 12.47
N PHE A 70 -5.36 -4.39 13.13
CA PHE A 70 -4.55 -5.54 13.53
C PHE A 70 -4.20 -6.41 12.32
N ALA A 71 -2.92 -6.46 11.95
CA ALA A 71 -2.46 -7.10 10.72
C ALA A 71 -2.44 -8.65 10.77
N ASN A 72 -2.19 -9.24 11.95
CA ASN A 72 -1.97 -10.68 12.10
C ASN A 72 -3.14 -11.58 11.62
N PRO A 73 -4.42 -11.25 11.88
CA PRO A 73 -5.54 -12.03 11.37
C PRO A 73 -5.57 -12.12 9.84
N TYR A 74 -5.30 -11.01 9.14
CA TYR A 74 -5.23 -11.00 7.67
C TYR A 74 -4.09 -11.88 7.16
N TYR A 75 -2.93 -11.82 7.81
CA TYR A 75 -1.79 -12.65 7.43
C TYR A 75 -2.13 -14.13 7.55
N TYR A 76 -2.75 -14.51 8.68
CA TYR A 76 -3.12 -15.89 8.93
C TYR A 76 -4.21 -16.39 7.98
N LEU A 77 -5.21 -15.54 7.64
CA LEU A 77 -6.16 -15.84 6.56
C LEU A 77 -5.43 -16.10 5.23
N GLY A 78 -4.45 -15.26 4.88
CA GLY A 78 -3.62 -15.44 3.69
C GLY A 78 -2.91 -16.79 3.68
N GLN A 79 -2.34 -17.21 4.80
CA GLN A 79 -1.72 -18.53 4.93
C GLN A 79 -2.73 -19.67 4.76
N LEU A 80 -3.91 -19.57 5.37
CA LEU A 80 -4.96 -20.59 5.25
C LEU A 80 -5.50 -20.71 3.82
N TYR A 81 -5.68 -19.60 3.12
CA TYR A 81 -6.11 -19.59 1.72
C TYR A 81 -5.02 -20.14 0.81
N LEU A 82 -3.76 -19.78 1.05
CA LEU A 82 -2.62 -20.28 0.27
C LEU A 82 -2.50 -21.81 0.39
N GLN A 83 -2.68 -22.36 1.59
CA GLN A 83 -2.66 -23.81 1.84
C GLN A 83 -3.80 -24.56 1.11
N ASN A 84 -4.88 -23.88 0.77
CA ASN A 84 -6.01 -24.47 0.03
C ASN A 84 -5.92 -24.29 -1.49
N GLY A 85 -4.92 -23.56 -1.99
CA GLY A 85 -4.89 -23.14 -3.39
C GLY A 85 -5.91 -22.04 -3.73
N CYS A 86 -6.50 -21.38 -2.73
CA CYS A 86 -7.33 -20.18 -2.90
C CYS A 86 -6.41 -18.96 -3.11
N TYR A 87 -5.72 -18.93 -4.25
CA TYR A 87 -4.60 -17.99 -4.46
C TYR A 87 -5.05 -16.53 -4.56
N GLN A 88 -6.24 -16.25 -5.08
CA GLN A 88 -6.77 -14.89 -5.18
C GLN A 88 -7.06 -14.33 -3.77
N GLU A 89 -7.79 -15.09 -2.95
CA GLU A 89 -8.12 -14.74 -1.58
C GLU A 89 -6.86 -14.65 -0.70
N ALA A 90 -5.87 -15.51 -0.94
CA ALA A 90 -4.58 -15.45 -0.28
C ALA A 90 -3.86 -14.13 -0.61
N TYR A 91 -3.81 -13.76 -1.89
CA TYR A 91 -3.19 -12.51 -2.34
C TYR A 91 -3.85 -11.30 -1.70
N ASP A 92 -5.19 -11.24 -1.71
CA ASP A 92 -5.94 -10.13 -1.12
C ASP A 92 -5.75 -10.05 0.40
N ALA A 93 -5.67 -11.19 1.09
CA ALA A 93 -5.40 -11.22 2.53
C ALA A 93 -3.98 -10.72 2.85
N PHE A 94 -2.95 -11.13 2.09
CA PHE A 94 -1.59 -10.61 2.28
C PHE A 94 -1.47 -9.12 1.93
N ARG A 95 -2.15 -8.65 0.88
CA ARG A 95 -2.27 -7.21 0.58
C ARG A 95 -2.87 -6.46 1.75
N ASN A 96 -3.92 -7.00 2.36
CA ASN A 96 -4.52 -6.40 3.54
C ASN A 96 -3.57 -6.36 4.74
N THR A 97 -2.73 -7.38 4.94
CA THR A 97 -1.65 -7.33 5.95
C THR A 97 -0.69 -6.18 5.68
N ILE A 98 -0.17 -6.09 4.45
CA ILE A 98 0.83 -5.06 4.06
C ILE A 98 0.26 -3.65 4.17
N ALA A 99 -1.02 -3.47 3.86
CA ALA A 99 -1.70 -2.18 3.97
C ALA A 99 -1.78 -1.66 5.42
N ARG A 100 -1.73 -2.57 6.41
CA ARG A 100 -1.81 -2.25 7.86
C ARG A 100 -0.43 -2.19 8.50
N ASP A 101 0.44 -3.10 8.08
CA ASP A 101 1.81 -3.19 8.54
C ASP A 101 2.75 -3.41 7.35
N VAL A 102 3.33 -2.31 6.87
CA VAL A 102 4.27 -2.32 5.75
C VAL A 102 5.61 -2.99 6.11
N GLU A 103 5.87 -3.25 7.39
CA GLU A 103 7.07 -3.92 7.89
C GLU A 103 6.85 -5.43 8.10
N PHE A 104 5.64 -5.95 7.86
CA PHE A 104 5.31 -7.37 7.99
C PHE A 104 5.98 -8.21 6.89
N ALA A 105 7.28 -8.52 7.07
CA ALA A 105 8.13 -9.15 6.08
C ALA A 105 7.55 -10.44 5.46
N SER A 106 6.97 -11.32 6.30
CA SER A 106 6.41 -12.59 5.84
C SER A 106 5.20 -12.43 4.90
N ALA A 107 4.48 -11.31 4.97
CA ALA A 107 3.34 -11.05 4.10
C ALA A 107 3.78 -10.85 2.64
N TYR A 108 4.98 -10.31 2.40
CA TYR A 108 5.51 -10.12 1.05
C TYR A 108 5.81 -11.46 0.37
N GLU A 109 6.37 -12.43 1.09
CA GLU A 109 6.60 -13.79 0.55
C GLU A 109 5.28 -14.48 0.19
N GLY A 110 4.29 -14.39 1.09
CA GLY A 110 2.94 -14.90 0.85
C GLY A 110 2.28 -14.25 -0.37
N ALA A 111 2.32 -12.91 -0.46
CA ALA A 111 1.77 -12.15 -1.57
C ALA A 111 2.42 -12.54 -2.90
N ARG A 112 3.75 -12.69 -2.95
CA ARG A 112 4.46 -13.11 -4.16
C ARG A 112 4.08 -14.51 -4.61
N SER A 113 4.02 -15.46 -3.68
CA SER A 113 3.63 -16.84 -3.98
C SER A 113 2.21 -16.90 -4.55
N ALA A 114 1.27 -16.22 -3.89
CA ALA A 114 -0.11 -16.12 -4.33
C ALA A 114 -0.22 -15.42 -5.69
N ALA A 115 0.42 -14.26 -5.87
CA ALA A 115 0.45 -13.51 -7.13
C ALA A 115 1.02 -14.32 -8.29
N SER A 116 2.03 -15.16 -8.04
CA SER A 116 2.65 -16.03 -9.04
C SER A 116 1.69 -17.10 -9.52
N ALA A 117 0.93 -17.70 -8.61
CA ALA A 117 -0.05 -18.73 -8.95
C ALA A 117 -1.21 -18.20 -9.81
N ILE A 118 -1.56 -16.91 -9.69
CA ILE A 118 -2.64 -16.27 -10.47
C ILE A 118 -2.12 -15.39 -11.62
N GLY A 119 -0.79 -15.30 -11.82
CA GLY A 119 -0.18 -14.57 -12.93
C GLY A 119 -0.34 -13.04 -12.88
N LEU A 120 -0.30 -12.41 -11.70
CA LEU A 120 -0.42 -10.95 -11.62
C LEU A 120 0.81 -10.22 -12.17
N SER A 121 0.56 -9.14 -12.91
CA SER A 121 1.63 -8.34 -13.52
C SER A 121 2.54 -7.61 -12.52
N VAL A 122 2.07 -7.37 -11.29
CA VAL A 122 2.85 -6.69 -10.24
C VAL A 122 4.18 -7.41 -9.95
N ILE A 123 4.23 -8.72 -10.21
CA ILE A 123 5.44 -9.54 -10.07
C ILE A 123 6.01 -10.00 -11.42
N ALA A 124 5.50 -9.51 -12.55
CA ALA A 124 5.84 -10.04 -13.87
C ALA A 124 6.80 -9.15 -14.66
N ASP A 125 6.76 -7.82 -14.46
CA ASP A 125 7.54 -6.90 -15.30
C ASP A 125 8.02 -5.62 -14.60
N GLU A 126 9.24 -5.23 -14.94
CA GLU A 126 9.88 -3.98 -14.53
C GLU A 126 9.42 -2.79 -15.39
N SER A 127 9.42 -1.60 -14.80
CA SER A 127 9.05 -0.34 -15.44
C SER A 127 10.15 0.70 -15.26
N ASP A 128 10.38 1.51 -16.28
CA ASP A 128 11.43 2.53 -16.30
C ASP A 128 11.05 3.74 -15.42
N VAL A 129 9.76 4.11 -15.46
CA VAL A 129 9.19 5.22 -14.70
C VAL A 129 7.99 4.74 -13.90
N ILE A 130 8.06 4.95 -12.59
CA ILE A 130 7.01 4.60 -11.64
C ILE A 130 6.40 5.89 -11.10
N PHE A 131 5.10 6.06 -11.31
CA PHE A 131 4.33 7.08 -10.63
C PHE A 131 3.68 6.50 -9.37
N TYR A 132 3.67 7.28 -8.30
CA TYR A 132 2.91 7.00 -7.10
C TYR A 132 1.99 8.18 -6.81
N THR A 133 0.71 7.95 -6.59
CA THR A 133 -0.20 9.02 -6.16
C THR A 133 -1.36 8.50 -5.32
N GLY A 134 -1.66 9.21 -4.24
CA GLY A 134 -2.85 8.95 -3.43
C GLY A 134 -4.06 9.72 -3.96
N GLY A 135 -5.09 9.87 -3.12
CA GLY A 135 -6.22 10.76 -3.41
C GLY A 135 -7.44 10.03 -3.94
N TYR A 136 -8.14 10.64 -4.90
CA TYR A 136 -9.35 10.04 -5.45
C TYR A 136 -9.06 8.76 -6.23
N PRO A 137 -9.96 7.77 -6.22
CA PRO A 137 -9.79 6.60 -7.05
C PRO A 137 -9.84 6.93 -8.55
N PHE A 138 -8.89 6.37 -9.31
CA PHE A 138 -8.85 6.49 -10.77
C PHE A 138 -8.01 5.37 -11.41
N HIS A 139 -8.19 5.19 -12.72
CA HIS A 139 -7.36 4.36 -13.59
C HIS A 139 -7.12 5.11 -14.91
N GLY A 140 -6.33 4.50 -15.80
CA GLY A 140 -5.95 5.14 -17.06
C GLY A 140 -7.08 5.42 -18.06
N GLY A 141 -8.31 4.98 -17.81
CA GLY A 141 -9.48 5.25 -18.65
C GLY A 141 -10.49 6.21 -18.00
N THR A 142 -10.21 6.69 -16.78
CA THR A 142 -11.18 7.48 -16.01
C THR A 142 -11.53 8.81 -16.69
N MET A 143 -10.57 9.43 -17.40
CA MET A 143 -10.78 10.72 -18.08
C MET A 143 -11.80 10.64 -19.22
N GLU A 144 -11.98 9.46 -19.80
CA GLU A 144 -12.96 9.20 -20.85
C GLU A 144 -14.37 8.91 -20.27
N GLU A 145 -14.45 8.58 -18.99
CA GLU A 145 -15.69 8.21 -18.29
C GLU A 145 -16.27 9.39 -17.48
N LYS A 146 -15.39 10.16 -16.83
CA LYS A 146 -15.76 11.28 -15.94
C LYS A 146 -14.63 12.30 -15.79
N GLY A 147 -14.97 13.49 -15.32
CA GLY A 147 -13.98 14.50 -14.94
C GLY A 147 -13.14 14.06 -13.73
N LEU A 148 -11.87 14.47 -13.71
CA LEU A 148 -10.92 14.19 -12.63
C LEU A 148 -10.22 15.47 -12.17
N GLY A 149 -9.58 15.42 -11.00
CA GLY A 149 -8.79 16.53 -10.47
C GLY A 149 -7.62 16.91 -11.39
N GLY A 150 -7.17 18.16 -11.30
CA GLY A 150 -6.12 18.68 -12.18
C GLY A 150 -4.79 17.95 -12.05
N SER A 151 -4.46 17.47 -10.86
CA SER A 151 -3.21 16.74 -10.59
C SER A 151 -3.22 15.33 -11.14
N GLU A 152 -4.32 14.60 -10.94
CA GLU A 152 -4.50 13.26 -11.46
C GLU A 152 -4.57 13.29 -13.00
N SER A 153 -5.28 14.26 -13.56
CA SER A 153 -5.33 14.49 -15.02
C SER A 153 -3.93 14.76 -15.58
N ALA A 154 -3.15 15.65 -14.96
CA ALA A 154 -1.79 15.95 -15.39
C ALA A 154 -0.89 14.71 -15.35
N LEU A 155 -1.01 13.89 -14.31
CA LEU A 155 -0.29 12.63 -14.19
C LEU A 155 -0.64 11.66 -15.33
N ILE A 156 -1.93 11.47 -15.62
CA ILE A 156 -2.37 10.60 -16.73
C ILE A 156 -1.77 11.10 -18.05
N TYR A 157 -1.85 12.40 -18.36
CA TYR A 157 -1.30 12.93 -19.60
C TYR A 157 0.22 12.75 -19.72
N ILE A 158 0.97 13.02 -18.65
CA ILE A 158 2.43 12.81 -18.66
C ILE A 158 2.76 11.32 -18.81
N ALA A 159 2.08 10.44 -18.08
CA ALA A 159 2.31 9.00 -18.17
C ALA A 159 2.06 8.48 -19.59
N ARG A 160 0.93 8.87 -20.21
CA ARG A 160 0.61 8.55 -21.61
C ARG A 160 1.66 9.08 -22.58
N ALA A 161 2.12 10.33 -22.40
CA ALA A 161 3.12 10.94 -23.27
C ALA A 161 4.50 10.26 -23.17
N LEU A 162 4.87 9.78 -21.98
CA LEU A 162 6.08 8.97 -21.78
C LEU A 162 5.94 7.59 -22.43
N ALA A 163 4.80 6.91 -22.23
CA ALA A 163 4.53 5.62 -22.86
C ALA A 163 4.53 5.69 -24.39
N ALA A 164 3.95 6.75 -24.97
CA ALA A 164 3.98 7.00 -26.42
C ALA A 164 5.40 7.21 -26.99
N LYS A 165 6.38 7.50 -26.13
CA LYS A 165 7.81 7.57 -26.49
C LYS A 165 8.54 6.23 -26.30
N GLY A 166 7.83 5.15 -25.98
CA GLY A 166 8.38 3.81 -25.77
C GLY A 166 8.93 3.56 -24.36
N ILE A 167 8.67 4.45 -23.40
CA ILE A 167 9.09 4.29 -22.00
C ILE A 167 8.09 3.38 -21.30
N LYS A 168 8.54 2.38 -20.54
CA LYS A 168 7.64 1.55 -19.73
C LYS A 168 7.22 2.34 -18.48
N VAL A 169 5.95 2.72 -18.43
CA VAL A 169 5.39 3.51 -17.33
C VAL A 169 4.40 2.69 -16.52
N ARG A 170 4.57 2.72 -15.20
CA ARG A 170 3.62 2.17 -14.24
C ARG A 170 3.13 3.23 -13.28
N VAL A 171 1.83 3.24 -12.99
CA VAL A 171 1.17 4.17 -12.07
C VAL A 171 0.54 3.36 -10.95
N PHE A 172 0.96 3.64 -9.72
CA PHE A 172 0.29 3.18 -8.51
C PHE A 172 -0.61 4.29 -7.99
N CYS A 173 -1.92 4.02 -8.00
CA CYS A 173 -2.97 4.93 -7.52
C CYS A 173 -4.07 4.13 -6.81
N ASN A 174 -5.08 4.82 -6.24
CA ASN A 174 -6.27 4.14 -5.72
C ASN A 174 -7.04 3.54 -6.91
N CYS A 175 -6.62 2.38 -7.40
CA CYS A 175 -6.97 1.90 -8.72
C CYS A 175 -8.13 0.92 -8.66
N GLU A 176 -9.33 1.37 -9.05
CA GLU A 176 -10.54 0.53 -9.05
C GLU A 176 -10.54 -0.50 -10.19
N LYS A 177 -9.82 -0.21 -11.27
CA LYS A 177 -9.76 -1.06 -12.47
C LYS A 177 -8.32 -1.19 -12.99
N PRO A 178 -7.47 -1.98 -12.29
CA PRO A 178 -6.09 -2.22 -12.70
C PRO A 178 -6.01 -2.76 -14.14
N GLY A 179 -4.98 -2.37 -14.88
CA GLY A 179 -4.88 -2.72 -16.29
C GLY A 179 -3.92 -1.82 -17.06
N THR A 180 -3.77 -2.10 -18.35
CA THR A 180 -2.94 -1.29 -19.25
C THR A 180 -3.84 -0.42 -20.11
N TYR A 181 -3.59 0.89 -20.09
CA TYR A 181 -4.32 1.91 -20.83
C TYR A 181 -3.32 2.80 -21.56
N ASP A 182 -3.46 2.96 -22.87
CA ASP A 182 -2.58 3.80 -23.69
C ASP A 182 -1.07 3.52 -23.48
N GLY A 183 -0.72 2.25 -23.27
CA GLY A 183 0.65 1.80 -23.01
C GLY A 183 1.18 2.03 -21.58
N VAL A 184 0.35 2.54 -20.68
CA VAL A 184 0.67 2.76 -19.26
C VAL A 184 0.00 1.68 -18.41
N ARG A 185 0.75 1.03 -17.52
CA ARG A 185 0.21 0.08 -16.55
C ARG A 185 -0.30 0.83 -15.31
N TYR A 186 -1.51 0.50 -14.86
CA TYR A 186 -2.11 1.02 -13.63
C TYR A 186 -2.35 -0.13 -12.65
N ASP A 187 -1.91 0.05 -11.41
CA ASP A 187 -2.08 -0.89 -10.30
C ASP A 187 -2.49 -0.15 -9.02
N ASP A 188 -2.97 -0.90 -8.04
CA ASP A 188 -3.43 -0.35 -6.77
C ASP A 188 -2.27 0.11 -5.87
N LEU A 189 -2.49 1.12 -5.02
CA LEU A 189 -1.48 1.67 -4.13
C LEU A 189 -0.83 0.63 -3.21
N VAL A 190 -1.58 -0.36 -2.73
CA VAL A 190 -1.00 -1.38 -1.84
C VAL A 190 0.06 -2.20 -2.59
N ASP A 191 -0.16 -2.44 -3.88
CA ASP A 191 0.74 -3.21 -4.74
C ASP A 191 2.08 -2.50 -4.97
N PHE A 192 2.15 -1.18 -4.75
CA PHE A 192 3.42 -0.45 -4.74
C PHE A 192 4.40 -1.03 -3.71
N HIS A 193 3.91 -1.42 -2.53
CA HIS A 193 4.76 -1.98 -1.49
C HIS A 193 5.33 -3.34 -1.89
N ILE A 194 4.53 -4.16 -2.59
CA ILE A 194 4.98 -5.44 -3.15
C ILE A 194 6.02 -5.19 -4.25
N TYR A 195 5.72 -4.28 -5.17
CA TYR A 195 6.57 -3.95 -6.31
C TYR A 195 7.94 -3.40 -5.90
N ARG A 196 8.00 -2.42 -4.98
CA ARG A 196 9.27 -1.84 -4.51
C ARG A 196 10.15 -2.84 -3.74
N ASN A 197 9.55 -3.91 -3.20
CA ASN A 197 10.29 -4.96 -2.50
C ASN A 197 10.94 -5.95 -3.48
N LEU A 198 10.46 -5.98 -4.72
CA LEU A 198 10.93 -6.86 -5.78
C LEU A 198 11.95 -6.21 -6.71
N TYR A 199 11.71 -4.95 -7.06
CA TYR A 199 12.41 -4.29 -8.15
C TYR A 199 13.14 -3.04 -7.69
N LYS A 200 14.27 -2.77 -8.35
CA LYS A 200 14.88 -1.43 -8.31
C LYS A 200 13.98 -0.48 -9.08
N LEU A 201 13.86 0.75 -8.61
CA LEU A 201 13.05 1.78 -9.24
C LEU A 201 13.99 2.74 -9.99
N PRO A 202 14.09 2.69 -11.33
CA PRO A 202 14.99 3.59 -12.05
C PRO A 202 14.58 5.06 -11.84
N VAL A 203 13.29 5.36 -12.02
CA VAL A 203 12.72 6.67 -11.70
C VAL A 203 11.41 6.48 -10.93
N LEU A 204 11.35 7.04 -9.71
CA LEU A 204 10.13 7.16 -8.92
C LEU A 204 9.67 8.62 -8.91
N ILE A 205 8.45 8.86 -9.38
CA ILE A 205 7.77 10.16 -9.33
C ILE A 205 6.56 10.04 -8.40
N SER A 206 6.68 10.55 -7.19
CA SER A 206 5.55 10.64 -6.26
C SER A 206 4.80 11.95 -6.49
N SER A 207 3.57 11.89 -6.97
CA SER A 207 2.70 13.05 -7.13
C SER A 207 1.94 13.31 -5.83
N ARG A 208 2.16 14.49 -5.23
CA ARG A 208 1.48 15.01 -4.04
C ARG A 208 1.62 14.19 -2.76
N SER A 209 2.40 13.12 -2.77
CA SER A 209 2.54 12.26 -1.59
C SER A 209 3.99 12.18 -1.12
N LEU A 210 4.19 12.36 0.18
CA LEU A 210 5.47 12.12 0.82
C LEU A 210 5.65 10.65 1.22
N ARG A 211 4.58 9.84 1.18
CA ARG A 211 4.55 8.48 1.74
C ARG A 211 5.64 7.55 1.19
N PRO A 212 5.93 7.51 -0.12
CA PRO A 212 6.97 6.62 -0.64
C PRO A 212 8.34 6.91 -0.04
N PHE A 213 8.64 8.17 0.28
CA PHE A 213 9.95 8.57 0.80
C PHE A 213 10.15 8.28 2.29
N LYS A 214 9.13 7.72 2.97
CA LYS A 214 9.18 7.35 4.39
C LYS A 214 9.46 5.86 4.63
N VAL A 215 9.53 5.08 3.57
CA VAL A 215 9.86 3.66 3.60
C VAL A 215 11.17 3.42 2.88
N ASP A 216 11.77 2.25 3.08
CA ASP A 216 12.97 1.89 2.33
C ASP A 216 12.70 1.81 0.82
N LEU A 217 13.56 2.43 0.01
CA LEU A 217 13.38 2.57 -1.43
C LEU A 217 14.69 2.28 -2.16
N GLN A 218 14.67 1.28 -3.03
CA GLN A 218 15.75 1.00 -3.97
C GLN A 218 15.58 1.84 -5.25
N ALA A 219 15.44 3.16 -5.10
CA ALA A 219 15.21 4.08 -6.21
C ALA A 219 16.48 4.84 -6.62
N GLN A 220 16.78 4.88 -7.93
CA GLN A 220 17.95 5.61 -8.45
C GLN A 220 17.69 7.12 -8.52
N LEU A 221 16.46 7.51 -8.90
CA LEU A 221 16.01 8.89 -8.92
C LEU A 221 14.64 9.04 -8.26
N ARG A 222 14.56 9.87 -7.23
CA ARG A 222 13.38 10.10 -6.38
C ARG A 222 12.87 11.52 -6.59
N ILE A 223 11.71 11.65 -7.22
CA ILE A 223 11.11 12.93 -7.58
C ILE A 223 9.80 13.12 -6.82
N LEU A 224 9.69 14.22 -6.08
CA LEU A 224 8.40 14.67 -5.55
C LEU A 224 7.80 15.68 -6.52
N TRP A 225 6.66 15.37 -7.11
CA TRP A 225 5.93 16.30 -7.96
C TRP A 225 4.80 16.95 -7.17
N ILE A 226 4.96 18.25 -6.89
CA ILE A 226 4.04 19.02 -6.06
C ILE A 226 2.98 19.71 -6.93
N HIS A 227 1.74 19.66 -6.49
CA HIS A 227 0.61 20.37 -7.12
C HIS A 227 -0.14 21.26 -6.12
N ASP A 228 -0.14 20.87 -4.85
CA ASP A 228 -0.77 21.63 -3.77
C ASP A 228 0.12 22.78 -3.29
N ASP A 229 -0.51 23.73 -2.60
CA ASP A 229 0.20 24.68 -1.75
C ASP A 229 0.68 24.01 -0.46
N ILE A 230 1.20 24.80 0.47
CA ILE A 230 1.71 24.31 1.76
C ILE A 230 0.59 24.13 2.82
N ASN A 231 -0.63 24.60 2.56
CA ASN A 231 -1.73 24.67 3.52
C ASN A 231 -2.68 23.48 3.35
N VAL A 232 -2.12 22.27 3.29
CA VAL A 232 -2.89 21.03 3.14
C VAL A 232 -2.64 20.08 4.31
N PRO A 233 -3.67 19.39 4.84
CA PRO A 233 -3.53 18.57 6.04
C PRO A 233 -2.43 17.52 5.99
N PHE A 234 -2.17 16.92 4.82
CA PHE A 234 -1.16 15.87 4.69
C PHE A 234 0.30 16.38 4.77
N LEU A 235 0.52 17.70 4.77
CA LEU A 235 1.83 18.32 4.98
C LEU A 235 2.03 18.82 6.41
N GLU A 236 1.01 18.76 7.26
CA GLU A 236 1.10 19.23 8.64
C GLU A 236 2.11 18.39 9.43
N GLY A 237 3.10 19.05 10.04
CA GLY A 237 4.18 18.39 10.78
C GLY A 237 5.24 17.72 9.91
N GLU A 238 5.08 17.69 8.59
CA GLU A 238 6.02 17.07 7.66
C GLU A 238 7.31 17.89 7.50
N ARG A 239 8.41 17.19 7.21
CA ARG A 239 9.71 17.81 6.93
C ARG A 239 10.31 17.27 5.64
N PRO A 240 9.80 17.66 4.45
CA PRO A 240 10.29 17.16 3.17
C PRO A 240 11.79 17.39 2.94
N SER A 241 12.37 18.43 3.55
CA SER A 241 13.82 18.68 3.52
C SER A 241 14.67 17.55 4.12
N ARG A 242 14.09 16.73 5.01
CA ARG A 242 14.74 15.56 5.64
C ARG A 242 14.43 14.24 4.94
N LEU A 243 13.56 14.26 3.92
CA LEU A 243 13.22 13.06 3.17
C LEU A 243 14.24 12.82 2.05
N PRO A 244 14.45 11.55 1.67
CA PRO A 244 15.35 11.15 0.60
C PRO A 244 14.77 11.49 -0.80
N ILE A 245 14.66 12.77 -1.11
CA ILE A 245 14.11 13.29 -2.38
C ILE A 245 15.26 13.89 -3.18
N ASP A 246 15.46 13.50 -4.43
CA ASP A 246 16.57 14.03 -5.25
C ASP A 246 16.19 15.34 -5.96
N ARG A 247 14.92 15.43 -6.39
CA ARG A 247 14.36 16.59 -7.10
C ARG A 247 12.92 16.84 -6.68
N ILE A 248 12.53 18.12 -6.64
CA ILE A 248 11.13 18.52 -6.45
C ILE A 248 10.64 19.21 -7.70
N TYR A 249 9.61 18.68 -8.32
CA TYR A 249 8.99 19.28 -9.50
C TYR A 249 7.89 20.22 -9.06
N ALA A 250 8.06 21.51 -9.33
CA ALA A 250 7.06 22.54 -9.03
C ALA A 250 6.43 23.05 -10.33
N ILE A 251 5.13 23.38 -10.30
CA ILE A 251 4.38 23.79 -11.49
C ILE A 251 4.43 25.30 -11.74
N SER A 252 5.03 26.07 -10.83
CA SER A 252 5.24 27.52 -10.99
C SER A 252 6.40 28.03 -10.12
N TYR A 253 6.96 29.18 -10.50
CA TYR A 253 7.95 29.90 -9.68
C TYR A 253 7.40 30.24 -8.29
N TRP A 254 6.12 30.66 -8.22
CA TRP A 254 5.46 30.96 -6.95
C TRP A 254 5.44 29.74 -6.02
N GLN A 255 5.02 28.57 -6.53
CA GLN A 255 4.94 27.35 -5.73
C GLN A 255 6.33 26.91 -5.24
N ARG A 256 7.34 26.98 -6.12
CA ARG A 256 8.75 26.75 -5.76
C ARG A 256 9.17 27.65 -4.60
N ASP A 257 8.94 28.96 -4.70
CA ASP A 257 9.42 29.94 -3.73
C ASP A 257 8.70 29.84 -2.38
N VAL A 258 7.42 29.46 -2.40
CA VAL A 258 6.65 29.17 -1.18
C VAL A 258 7.18 27.91 -0.50
N TRP A 259 7.31 26.80 -1.23
CA TRP A 259 7.82 25.54 -0.69
C TRP A 259 9.28 25.64 -0.20
N SER A 260 10.14 26.30 -0.98
CA SER A 260 11.55 26.51 -0.65
C SER A 260 11.70 27.24 0.68
N ARG A 261 10.98 28.35 0.87
CA ARG A 261 11.02 29.11 2.13
C ARG A 261 10.42 28.34 3.29
N HIS A 262 9.23 27.76 3.10
CA HIS A 262 8.49 27.11 4.19
C HIS A 262 9.23 25.87 4.72
N PHE A 263 9.71 25.00 3.83
CA PHE A 263 10.41 23.77 4.22
C PHE A 263 11.93 23.90 4.29
N SER A 264 12.47 25.10 4.07
CA SER A 264 13.91 25.39 4.03
C SER A 264 14.66 24.47 3.05
N ILE A 265 14.12 24.33 1.84
CA ILE A 265 14.70 23.51 0.77
C ILE A 265 15.39 24.44 -0.23
N PRO A 266 16.68 24.21 -0.57
CA PRO A 266 17.38 25.04 -1.55
C PRO A 266 16.70 25.06 -2.92
N ALA A 267 16.64 26.22 -3.56
CA ALA A 267 15.89 26.44 -4.80
C ALA A 267 16.40 25.58 -5.97
N GLU A 268 17.68 25.21 -5.98
CA GLU A 268 18.33 24.36 -6.98
C GLU A 268 17.85 22.89 -6.92
N ARG A 269 17.23 22.46 -5.82
CA ARG A 269 16.58 21.14 -5.75
C ARG A 269 15.25 21.12 -6.50
N PHE A 270 14.71 22.29 -6.87
CA PHE A 270 13.47 22.40 -7.60
C PHE A 270 13.71 22.44 -9.10
N PHE A 271 12.89 21.70 -9.82
CA PHE A 271 12.78 21.78 -11.26
C PHE A 271 11.40 22.33 -11.60
N LEU A 272 11.36 23.37 -12.44
CA LEU A 272 10.11 23.92 -12.89
C LEU A 272 9.57 23.12 -14.05
N THR A 273 8.44 22.47 -13.80
CA THR A 273 7.65 21.78 -14.80
C THR A 273 6.37 22.57 -15.08
N ARG A 274 5.50 22.02 -15.92
CA ARG A 274 4.11 22.45 -16.12
C ARG A 274 3.24 21.20 -16.07
N ASN A 275 1.93 21.37 -15.87
CA ASN A 275 1.00 20.24 -15.96
C ASN A 275 0.93 19.64 -17.38
N GLY A 276 1.40 20.37 -18.39
CA GLY A 276 1.17 20.03 -19.79
C GLY A 276 -0.29 20.27 -20.19
N VAL A 277 -0.53 20.34 -21.48
CA VAL A 277 -1.88 20.37 -22.05
C VAL A 277 -1.91 19.43 -23.24
N ASP A 278 -2.98 18.64 -23.38
CA ASP A 278 -3.20 17.93 -24.63
C ASP A 278 -3.74 18.91 -25.67
N LEU A 279 -2.86 19.34 -26.58
CA LEU A 279 -3.19 20.30 -27.62
C LEU A 279 -4.30 19.80 -28.56
N LYS A 280 -4.57 18.49 -28.63
CA LYS A 280 -5.65 17.94 -29.46
C LYS A 280 -7.03 18.33 -28.94
N LEU A 281 -7.17 18.54 -27.63
CA LEU A 281 -8.43 18.98 -27.01
C LEU A 281 -8.79 20.44 -27.33
N PHE A 282 -7.84 21.20 -27.87
CA PHE A 282 -7.99 22.62 -28.19
C PHE A 282 -7.92 22.90 -29.69
N ARG A 283 -7.91 21.87 -30.54
CA ARG A 283 -8.03 22.03 -31.99
C ARG A 283 -9.52 22.08 -32.36
N PRO A 284 -9.97 23.13 -33.07
CA PRO A 284 -11.36 23.27 -33.51
C PRO A 284 -11.75 22.21 -34.55
#